data_AF-A0AAV9CCS5-F1
#
_entry.id   AF-A0AAV9CCS5-F1
#
_cell.length_a   1.000
_cell.length_b   1.000
_cell.length_c   1.000
_cell.angle_alpha   90.00
_cell.angle_beta   90.00
_cell.angle_gamma   90.00
#
_symmetry.space_group_name_H-M   'P 1'
#
loop_
_entity.id
_entity.type
_entity.pdbx_description
1 polymer ?
#
loop_
_entity_poly.entity_id
_entity_poly.type
_entity_poly.pdbx_seq_one_letter_code
_entity_poly.pdbx_strand_id
1 'polypeptide(L)'
;MEAIRILRRVKRRFEHSERPLVKHLGGGKTNNFDACRDMNGRRIHHVNAEKRLEEWSVEAEERKLERIAEALLKKKAKEVRKGAVKGPTEKYVEKYREESERCAGEVEEAVRESFRLYEEQKRKALPI
;
A
#
# COMPACT_ATOMS: atom_id res chain seq x y z
N MET A 1 6.98 -21.11 24.05
CA MET A 1 6.91 -22.17 23.01
C MET A 1 6.16 -21.72 21.74
N GLU A 2 5.11 -20.90 21.85
CA GLU A 2 4.34 -20.35 20.71
C GLU A 2 5.17 -19.57 19.66
N ALA A 3 6.06 -18.68 20.11
CA ALA A 3 6.90 -17.88 19.20
C ALA A 3 7.80 -18.72 18.28
N ILE A 4 8.29 -19.87 18.76
CA ILE A 4 9.10 -20.80 17.97
C ILE A 4 8.25 -21.50 16.90
N ARG A 5 6.96 -21.78 17.17
CA ARG A 5 6.04 -22.34 16.16
C ARG A 5 5.74 -21.32 15.06
N ILE A 6 5.48 -20.06 15.42
CA ILE A 6 5.21 -18.97 14.47
C ILE A 6 6.43 -18.75 13.57
N LEU A 7 7.63 -18.66 14.14
CA LEU A 7 8.88 -18.50 13.37
C LEU A 7 9.14 -19.69 12.42
N ARG A 8 8.90 -20.93 12.88
CA ARG A 8 8.99 -22.12 12.01
C ARG A 8 7.93 -22.13 10.90
N ARG A 9 6.75 -21.53 11.12
CA ARG A 9 5.68 -21.43 10.12
C ARG A 9 5.98 -20.34 9.09
N VAL A 10 6.44 -19.16 9.52
CA VAL A 10 6.90 -18.08 8.62
C VAL A 10 8.05 -18.57 7.75
N LYS A 11 9.03 -19.27 8.34
CA LYS A 11 10.15 -19.86 7.60
C LYS A 11 9.68 -20.90 6.56
N ARG A 12 8.76 -21.80 6.91
CA ARG A 12 8.19 -22.76 5.97
C ARG A 12 7.36 -22.12 4.84
N ARG A 13 6.63 -21.04 5.14
CA ARG A 13 5.85 -20.30 4.12
C ARG A 13 6.79 -19.59 3.14
N PHE A 14 7.88 -19.01 3.64
CA PHE A 14 8.93 -18.40 2.82
C PHE A 14 9.66 -19.43 1.94
N GLU A 15 10.06 -20.57 2.50
CA GLU A 15 10.66 -21.68 1.75
C GLU A 15 9.69 -22.27 0.71
N HIS A 16 8.37 -22.25 0.96
CA HIS A 16 7.36 -22.67 -0.02
C HIS A 16 7.21 -21.67 -1.17
N SER A 17 7.32 -20.36 -0.92
CA SER A 17 7.32 -19.34 -1.97
C SER A 17 8.59 -19.34 -2.82
N GLU A 18 9.71 -19.84 -2.28
CA GLU A 18 10.99 -19.95 -3.00
C GLU A 18 11.19 -21.32 -3.68
N ARG A 19 10.22 -22.24 -3.63
CA ARG A 19 10.33 -23.49 -4.39
C ARG A 19 10.34 -23.16 -5.88
N PRO A 20 11.37 -23.59 -6.63
CA PRO A 20 11.41 -23.37 -8.06
C PRO A 20 10.18 -24.02 -8.70
N LEU A 21 9.50 -23.27 -9.56
CA LEU A 21 8.38 -23.77 -10.35
C LEU A 21 8.94 -24.84 -11.30
N VAL A 22 8.81 -26.11 -10.93
CA VAL A 22 9.28 -27.22 -11.75
C VAL A 22 8.43 -27.25 -13.01
N LYS A 23 8.93 -26.67 -14.11
CA LYS A 23 8.32 -26.77 -15.43
C LYS A 23 8.50 -28.22 -15.91
N HIS A 24 7.43 -29.01 -15.83
CA HIS A 24 7.44 -30.39 -16.32
C HIS A 24 7.50 -30.37 -17.85
N LEU A 25 8.71 -30.41 -18.39
CA LEU A 25 8.96 -30.65 -19.81
C LEU A 25 8.54 -32.08 -20.14
N GLY A 26 7.49 -32.23 -20.96
CA GLY A 26 7.23 -33.37 -21.84
C GLY A 26 7.25 -34.78 -21.24
N GLY A 27 6.06 -35.37 -21.05
CA GLY A 27 5.92 -36.83 -20.91
C GLY A 27 5.89 -37.37 -19.48
N GLY A 28 5.19 -36.72 -18.56
CA GLY A 28 5.00 -37.24 -17.21
C GLY A 28 4.13 -38.49 -17.21
N LYS A 29 4.67 -39.63 -16.75
CA LYS A 29 3.83 -40.76 -16.31
C LYS A 29 2.81 -40.21 -15.32
N THR A 30 1.54 -40.20 -15.70
CA THR A 30 0.47 -39.77 -14.80
C THR A 30 0.49 -40.67 -13.58
N ASN A 31 0.94 -40.13 -12.45
CA ASN A 31 0.92 -40.83 -11.17
C ASN A 31 -0.52 -40.84 -10.65
N ASN A 32 -1.32 -41.76 -11.18
CA ASN A 32 -2.73 -42.01 -10.88
C ASN A 32 -2.96 -42.55 -9.45
N PHE A 33 -2.14 -42.12 -8.49
CA PHE A 33 -2.18 -42.55 -7.10
C PHE A 33 -3.50 -42.14 -6.43
N ASP A 34 -4.02 -40.99 -6.81
CA ASP A 34 -5.19 -40.43 -6.17
C ASP A 34 -6.46 -41.22 -6.56
N ALA A 35 -6.48 -41.82 -7.77
CA ALA A 35 -7.57 -42.69 -8.22
C ALA A 35 -7.54 -44.11 -7.63
N CYS A 36 -6.47 -44.48 -6.92
CA CYS A 36 -6.37 -45.77 -6.25
C CYS A 36 -7.38 -45.89 -5.11
N ARG A 37 -7.77 -47.14 -4.81
CA ARG A 37 -8.60 -47.49 -3.65
C ARG A 37 -7.71 -47.99 -2.51
N ASP A 38 -8.10 -47.68 -1.27
CA ASP A 38 -7.50 -48.23 -0.05
C ASP A 38 -7.90 -49.71 0.15
N MET A 39 -7.26 -50.40 1.09
CA MET A 39 -7.60 -51.79 1.45
C MET A 39 -9.04 -51.96 1.97
N ASN A 40 -9.74 -50.86 2.25
CA ASN A 40 -11.13 -50.84 2.69
C ASN A 40 -12.10 -50.44 1.54
N GLY A 41 -11.61 -50.32 0.30
CA GLY A 41 -12.40 -50.00 -0.88
C GLY A 41 -12.73 -48.50 -1.10
N ARG A 42 -12.30 -47.60 -0.21
CA ARG A 42 -12.48 -46.16 -0.34
C ARG A 42 -11.44 -45.57 -1.28
N ARG A 43 -11.79 -44.56 -2.07
CA ARG A 43 -10.82 -43.85 -2.94
C ARG A 43 -9.92 -42.93 -2.11
N ILE A 44 -8.63 -42.95 -2.42
CA ILE A 44 -7.61 -42.13 -1.74
C ILE A 44 -7.92 -40.63 -1.85
N HIS A 45 -8.49 -40.17 -2.97
CA HIS A 45 -9.01 -38.81 -3.12
C HIS A 45 -9.90 -38.34 -1.96
N HIS A 46 -10.84 -39.18 -1.50
CA HIS A 46 -11.80 -38.79 -0.45
C HIS A 46 -11.10 -38.65 0.91
N VAL A 47 -10.19 -39.58 1.21
CA VAL A 47 -9.38 -39.53 2.43
C VAL A 47 -8.49 -38.28 2.46
N ASN A 48 -7.89 -37.93 1.32
CA ASN A 48 -7.08 -36.73 1.20
C ASN A 48 -7.94 -35.45 1.28
N ALA A 49 -9.15 -35.47 0.74
CA ALA A 49 -10.07 -34.35 0.83
C ALA A 49 -10.51 -34.10 2.29
N GLU A 50 -10.82 -35.16 3.04
CA GLU A 50 -11.14 -35.09 4.47
C GLU A 50 -9.98 -34.51 5.27
N LYS A 51 -8.76 -35.02 5.06
CA LYS A 51 -7.55 -34.50 5.71
C LYS A 51 -7.31 -33.02 5.38
N ARG A 52 -7.49 -32.62 4.12
CA ARG A 52 -7.34 -31.22 3.71
C ARG A 52 -8.40 -30.31 4.31
N LEU A 53 -9.63 -30.80 4.49
CA LEU A 53 -10.69 -30.06 5.17
C LEU A 53 -10.40 -29.90 6.66
N GLU A 54 -9.89 -30.94 7.30
CA GLU A 54 -9.49 -30.91 8.70
C GLU A 54 -8.31 -29.94 8.93
N GLU A 55 -7.26 -30.02 8.12
CA GLU A 55 -6.14 -29.08 8.14
C GLU A 55 -6.62 -27.64 7.91
N TRP A 56 -7.52 -27.41 6.95
CA TRP A 56 -8.09 -26.09 6.68
C TRP A 56 -8.92 -25.55 7.85
N SER A 57 -9.66 -26.43 8.53
CA SER A 57 -10.44 -26.09 9.73
C SER A 57 -9.53 -25.69 10.89
N VAL A 58 -8.49 -26.48 11.15
CA VAL A 58 -7.48 -26.19 12.19
C VAL A 58 -6.75 -24.87 11.89
N GLU A 59 -6.44 -24.60 10.62
CA GLU A 59 -5.80 -23.35 10.18
C GLU A 59 -6.77 -22.17 10.06
N ALA A 60 -8.08 -22.35 10.27
CA ALA A 60 -9.05 -21.26 10.13
C ALA A 60 -8.85 -20.18 11.21
N GLU A 61 -8.59 -20.58 12.44
CA GLU A 61 -8.36 -19.65 13.55
C GLU A 61 -7.05 -18.87 13.38
N GLU A 62 -5.98 -19.54 12.94
CA GLU A 62 -4.72 -18.86 12.64
C GLU A 62 -4.87 -17.85 11.49
N ARG A 63 -5.64 -18.19 10.44
CA ARG A 63 -5.90 -17.27 9.32
C ARG A 63 -6.75 -16.07 9.72
N LYS A 64 -7.65 -16.20 10.69
CA LYS A 64 -8.38 -15.06 11.26
C LYS A 64 -7.42 -14.12 11.99
N LEU A 65 -6.50 -14.66 12.79
CA LEU A 65 -5.50 -13.87 13.51
C LEU A 65 -4.52 -13.17 12.56
N GLU A 66 -4.04 -13.84 11.51
CA GLU A 66 -3.21 -13.23 10.46
C GLU A 66 -3.92 -12.05 9.79
N ARG A 67 -5.20 -12.22 9.42
CA ARG A 67 -6.01 -11.13 8.81
C ARG A 67 -6.20 -9.94 9.76
N ILE A 68 -6.39 -10.18 11.05
CA ILE A 68 -6.51 -9.11 12.05
C ILE A 68 -5.18 -8.36 12.17
N ALA A 69 -4.05 -9.08 12.21
CA ALA A 69 -2.72 -8.48 12.28
C ALA A 69 -2.42 -7.60 11.05
N GLU A 70 -2.73 -8.09 9.84
CA GLU A 70 -2.60 -7.34 8.59
C GLU A 70 -3.49 -6.09 8.57
N ALA A 71 -4.74 -6.21 9.03
CA ALA A 71 -5.65 -5.08 9.13
C ALA A 71 -5.12 -4.00 10.09
N LEU A 72 -4.53 -4.39 11.22
CA LEU A 72 -3.93 -3.46 12.18
C LEU A 72 -2.68 -2.78 11.61
N LEU A 73 -1.81 -3.52 10.92
CA LEU A 73 -0.66 -2.96 10.21
C LEU A 73 -1.09 -1.95 9.15
N LYS A 74 -2.11 -2.27 8.36
CA LYS A 74 -2.68 -1.37 7.34
C LYS A 74 -3.28 -0.11 7.95
N LYS A 75 -3.99 -0.24 9.08
CA LYS A 75 -4.52 0.91 9.84
C LYS A 75 -3.39 1.81 10.34
N LYS A 76 -2.37 1.24 10.98
CA LYS A 76 -1.19 2.00 11.45
C LYS A 76 -0.47 2.71 10.31
N ALA A 77 -0.25 2.04 9.18
CA ALA A 77 0.37 2.65 8.00
C ALA A 77 -0.45 3.81 7.43
N LYS A 78 -1.79 3.72 7.44
CA LYS A 78 -2.69 4.80 7.00
C LYS A 78 -2.65 6.00 7.94
N GLU A 79 -2.61 5.77 9.24
CA GLU A 79 -2.51 6.85 10.24
C GLU A 79 -1.17 7.58 10.16
N VAL A 80 -0.06 6.86 9.97
CA VAL A 80 1.26 7.48 9.74
C VAL A 80 1.25 8.35 8.48
N ARG A 81 0.67 7.87 7.37
CA ARG A 81 0.55 8.66 6.14
C ARG A 81 -0.30 9.92 6.34
N LYS A 82 -1.40 9.83 7.08
CA LYS A 82 -2.25 11.00 7.39
C LYS A 82 -1.57 11.99 8.33
N GLY A 83 -0.83 11.50 9.32
CA GLY A 83 -0.05 12.32 10.25
C GLY A 83 1.13 13.02 9.57
N ALA A 84 1.76 12.38 8.59
CA ALA A 84 2.84 12.96 7.81
C ALA A 84 2.37 14.13 6.92
N VAL A 85 1.12 14.09 6.43
CA VAL A 85 0.54 15.18 5.62
C VAL A 85 0.00 16.32 6.49
N LYS A 86 -0.42 16.06 7.73
CA LYS A 86 -0.87 17.11 8.68
C LYS A 86 0.22 17.55 9.66
N GLY A 87 1.48 17.50 9.25
CA GLY A 87 2.60 17.96 10.05
C GLY A 87 2.61 19.50 10.21
N PRO A 88 3.41 20.03 11.17
CA PRO A 88 3.61 21.48 11.35
C PRO A 88 4.03 22.21 10.07
N THR A 89 4.63 21.48 9.13
CA THR A 89 5.11 21.95 7.83
C THR A 89 4.01 22.57 6.96
N GLU A 90 2.79 22.05 6.98
CA GLU A 90 1.67 22.58 6.18
C GLU A 90 1.36 24.03 6.58
N LYS A 91 1.39 24.33 7.89
CA LYS A 91 1.14 25.69 8.42
C LYS A 91 2.23 26.68 8.05
N TYR A 92 3.46 26.21 7.82
CA TYR A 92 4.55 27.07 7.36
C TYR A 92 4.45 27.31 5.85
N VAL A 93 4.08 26.30 5.08
CA VAL A 93 3.87 26.44 3.63
C VAL A 93 2.70 27.37 3.31
N GLU A 94 1.61 27.29 4.08
CA GLU A 94 0.44 28.16 3.90
C GLU A 94 0.78 29.63 4.17
N LYS A 95 1.50 29.93 5.26
CA LYS A 95 2.00 31.28 5.55
C LYS A 95 2.91 31.83 4.45
N TYR A 96 3.80 31.00 3.90
CA TYR A 96 4.67 31.40 2.81
C TYR A 96 3.89 31.73 1.52
N ARG A 97 2.81 31.01 1.24
CA ARG A 97 1.95 31.29 0.07
C ARG A 97 1.22 32.62 0.24
N GLU A 98 0.66 32.87 1.42
CA GLU A 98 -0.02 34.13 1.74
C GLU A 98 0.94 35.33 1.65
N GLU A 99 2.15 35.21 2.22
CA GLU A 99 3.17 36.26 2.12
C GLU A 99 3.64 36.49 0.68
N SER A 100 3.76 35.42 -0.12
CA SER A 100 4.11 35.53 -1.54
C SER A 100 3.03 36.22 -2.36
N GLU A 101 1.75 35.93 -2.11
CA GLU A 101 0.62 36.56 -2.78
C GLU A 101 0.52 38.05 -2.41
N ARG A 102 0.76 38.38 -1.14
CA ARG A 102 0.82 39.77 -0.68
C ARG A 102 1.97 40.54 -1.37
N CYS A 103 3.17 39.98 -1.38
CA CYS A 103 4.33 40.61 -2.01
C CYS A 103 4.10 40.80 -3.52
N ALA A 104 3.52 39.82 -4.20
CA ALA A 104 3.16 39.94 -5.62
C ALA A 104 2.13 41.07 -5.86
N GLY A 105 1.10 41.17 -5.02
CA GLY A 105 0.10 42.24 -5.11
C GLY A 105 0.70 43.63 -4.91
N GLU A 106 1.53 43.81 -3.88
CA GLU A 106 2.22 45.08 -3.60
C GLU A 106 3.12 45.51 -4.77
N VAL A 107 3.84 44.56 -5.38
CA VAL A 107 4.67 44.84 -6.56
C VAL A 107 3.82 45.23 -7.77
N GLU A 108 2.72 44.52 -8.03
CA GLU A 108 1.82 44.86 -9.13
C GLU A 108 1.18 46.24 -8.97
N GLU A 109 0.77 46.60 -7.74
CA GLU A 109 0.22 47.92 -7.44
C GLU A 109 1.27 49.01 -7.63
N ALA A 110 2.49 48.84 -7.09
CA ALA A 110 3.57 49.80 -7.26
C ALA A 110 3.93 50.02 -8.74
N VAL A 111 4.00 48.95 -9.54
CA VAL A 111 4.22 49.06 -10.98
C VAL A 111 3.08 49.82 -11.65
N ARG A 112 1.82 49.48 -11.34
CA ARG A 112 0.65 50.15 -11.92
C ARG A 112 0.59 51.63 -11.54
N GLU A 113 0.94 51.99 -10.32
CA GLU A 113 1.05 53.38 -9.87
C GLU A 113 2.17 54.12 -10.61
N SER A 114 3.34 53.50 -10.80
CA SER A 114 4.43 54.11 -11.57
C SER A 114 4.01 54.47 -13.00
N PHE A 115 3.26 53.60 -13.68
CA PHE A 115 2.73 53.84 -15.02
C PHE A 115 1.67 54.95 -15.02
N ARG A 116 0.79 55.01 -14.00
CA ARG A 116 -0.19 56.11 -13.86
C ARG A 116 0.49 57.47 -13.68
N LEU A 117 1.49 57.55 -12.80
CA LEU A 117 2.26 58.78 -12.58
C LEU A 117 3.01 59.22 -13.84
N TYR A 118 3.58 58.29 -14.60
CA TYR A 118 4.22 58.58 -15.88
C TYR A 118 3.25 59.18 -16.91
N GLU A 119 2.04 58.62 -17.02
CA GLU A 119 0.98 59.14 -17.90
C GLU A 119 0.51 60.54 -17.46
N GLU A 120 0.37 60.80 -16.16
CA GLU A 120 0.02 62.11 -15.64
C GLU A 120 1.11 63.17 -15.88
N GLN A 121 2.39 62.79 -15.78
CA GLN A 121 3.51 63.66 -16.11
C GLN A 121 3.50 64.04 -17.60
N LYS A 122 3.28 63.08 -18.50
CA LYS A 122 3.11 63.34 -19.94
C LYS A 122 1.97 64.31 -20.21
N ARG A 123 0.82 64.14 -19.55
CA ARG A 123 -0.34 65.02 -19.71
C ARG A 123 -0.08 66.45 -19.22
N LYS A 124 0.69 66.62 -18.14
CA LYS A 124 1.10 67.95 -17.63
C LYS A 124 2.16 68.64 -18.48
N ALA A 125 2.97 67.88 -19.22
CA ALA A 125 4.04 68.40 -20.06
C ALA A 125 3.59 68.96 -21.43
N LEU A 126 2.32 68.78 -21.80
CA LEU A 126 1.73 69.39 -23.01
C LEU A 126 0.91 70.61 -22.60
N PRO A 127 1.45 71.84 -22.71
CA PRO A 127 0.66 73.05 -22.56
C PRO A 127 -0.17 73.27 -23.83
N ILE A 128 -1.46 73.58 -23.66
CA ILE A 128 -2.37 74.07 -24.71
C ILE A 128 -1.96 75.50 -25.08
#